data_AF-A0A662JUC7-F1
#
_entry.id   AF-A0A662JUC7-F1
#
_cell.length_a   1.000
_cell.length_b   1.000
_cell.length_c   1.000
_cell.angle_alpha   90.00
_cell.angle_beta   90.00
_cell.angle_gamma   90.00
#
_symmetry.space_group_name_H-M   'P 1'
#
loop_
_entity.id
_entity.type
_entity.pdbx_description
1 polymer ?
#
loop_
_entity_poly.entity_id
_entity_poly.type
_entity_poly.pdbx_seq_one_letter_code
_entity_poly.pdbx_strand_id
1 'polypeptide(L)'
;MSAEDSLAKEVAIRIAGEIVLAKNPGEVMKRWRERFNVSQVQLAKYMGVTPSVVSDYEGGRRKSPGAHLIRRYVEALIAIDKERGSPVISELSRFIAVSD
;
A
#
# COMPACT_ATOMS: atom_id res chain seq x y z
N MET A 1 -6.93 19.97 -6.96
CA MET A 1 -6.42 18.59 -6.82
C MET A 1 -5.69 18.28 -8.11
N SER A 2 -4.43 17.85 -8.06
CA SER A 2 -3.65 17.57 -9.29
C SER A 2 -4.10 16.25 -9.94
N ALA A 3 -3.79 16.04 -11.23
CA ALA A 3 -4.08 14.78 -11.90
C ALA A 3 -3.35 13.59 -11.22
N GLU A 4 -2.12 13.82 -10.79
CA GLU A 4 -1.32 12.84 -10.03
C GLU A 4 -2.00 12.45 -8.71
N ASP A 5 -2.60 13.42 -7.99
CA ASP A 5 -3.34 13.15 -6.75
C ASP A 5 -4.59 12.30 -7.00
N SER A 6 -5.25 12.46 -8.14
CA SER A 6 -6.40 11.64 -8.52
C SER A 6 -5.97 10.18 -8.78
N LEU A 7 -4.90 9.99 -9.57
CA LEU A 7 -4.36 8.67 -9.85
C LEU A 7 -3.87 7.96 -8.59
N ALA A 8 -3.15 8.68 -7.73
CA ALA A 8 -2.71 8.15 -6.44
C ALA A 8 -3.89 7.71 -5.56
N LYS A 9 -5.01 8.46 -5.59
CA LYS A 9 -6.23 8.12 -4.85
C LYS A 9 -6.89 6.86 -5.39
N GLU A 10 -6.98 6.68 -6.70
CA GLU A 10 -7.53 5.46 -7.32
C GLU A 10 -6.69 4.23 -6.98
N VAL A 11 -5.36 4.35 -7.10
CA VAL A 11 -4.43 3.30 -6.70
C VAL A 11 -4.61 2.97 -5.21
N ALA A 12 -4.73 3.97 -4.35
CA ALA A 12 -4.95 3.77 -2.92
C ALA A 12 -6.26 3.01 -2.62
N ILE A 13 -7.37 3.39 -3.27
CA ILE A 13 -8.66 2.70 -3.14
C ILE A 13 -8.54 1.24 -3.59
N ARG A 14 -7.85 0.99 -4.71
CA ARG A 14 -7.63 -0.36 -5.22
C ARG A 14 -6.86 -1.23 -4.23
N ILE A 15 -5.75 -0.73 -3.70
CA ILE A 15 -4.92 -1.44 -2.72
C ILE A 15 -5.72 -1.73 -1.45
N ALA A 16 -6.39 -0.71 -0.90
CA ALA A 16 -7.17 -0.85 0.34
C ALA A 16 -8.31 -1.87 0.16
N GLY A 17 -9.03 -1.80 -0.96
CA GLY A 17 -10.10 -2.74 -1.29
C GLY A 17 -9.59 -4.18 -1.42
N GLU A 18 -8.45 -4.40 -2.08
CA GLU A 18 -7.86 -5.74 -2.19
C GLU A 18 -7.45 -6.29 -0.82
N ILE A 19 -6.86 -5.47 0.05
CA ILE A 19 -6.48 -5.89 1.42
C ILE A 19 -7.72 -6.28 2.23
N VAL A 20 -8.78 -5.46 2.18
CA VAL A 20 -10.02 -5.69 2.97
C VAL A 20 -10.77 -6.93 2.52
N LEU A 21 -10.82 -7.20 1.20
CA LEU A 21 -11.55 -8.34 0.64
C LEU A 21 -10.74 -9.65 0.67
N ALA A 22 -9.45 -9.60 1.01
CA ALA A 22 -8.59 -10.77 1.00
C ALA A 22 -8.90 -11.74 2.14
N LYS A 23 -8.83 -13.04 1.84
CA LYS A 23 -8.81 -14.10 2.86
C LYS A 23 -7.60 -13.99 3.80
N ASN A 24 -6.45 -13.59 3.25
CA ASN A 24 -5.20 -13.37 3.96
C ASN A 24 -4.71 -11.93 3.74
N PRO A 25 -5.22 -10.94 4.51
CA PRO A 25 -4.83 -9.53 4.33
C PRO A 25 -3.32 -9.30 4.43
N GLY A 26 -2.64 -10.00 5.33
CA GLY A 26 -1.20 -9.91 5.51
C GLY A 26 -0.39 -10.28 4.26
N GLU A 27 -0.78 -11.34 3.55
CA GLU A 27 -0.13 -11.74 2.29
C GLU A 27 -0.34 -10.67 1.20
N VAL A 28 -1.54 -10.10 1.12
CA VAL A 28 -1.86 -9.02 0.16
C VAL A 28 -1.07 -7.75 0.48
N MET A 29 -0.98 -7.37 1.75
CA MET A 29 -0.13 -6.27 2.21
C MET A 29 1.31 -6.50 1.72
N LYS A 30 1.90 -7.67 2.02
CA LYS A 30 3.26 -8.02 1.62
C LYS A 30 3.48 -7.86 0.11
N ARG A 31 2.58 -8.42 -0.72
CA ARG A 31 2.67 -8.30 -2.19
C ARG A 31 2.68 -6.85 -2.65
N TRP A 32 1.81 -6.00 -2.08
CA TRP A 32 1.78 -4.59 -2.43
C TRP A 32 3.07 -3.86 -2.02
N ARG A 33 3.60 -4.12 -0.82
CA ARG A 33 4.88 -3.54 -0.40
C ARG A 33 6.02 -3.96 -1.33
N GLU A 34 6.06 -5.23 -1.73
CA GLU A 34 7.08 -5.76 -2.64
C GLU A 34 6.94 -5.16 -4.04
N ARG A 35 5.71 -4.98 -4.54
CA ARG A 35 5.44 -4.32 -5.82
C ARG A 35 5.91 -2.87 -5.83
N PHE A 36 5.76 -2.16 -4.72
CA PHE A 36 6.30 -0.81 -4.52
C PHE A 36 7.82 -0.77 -4.30
N ASN A 37 8.48 -1.94 -4.24
CA ASN A 37 9.89 -2.08 -3.92
C ASN A 37 10.27 -1.35 -2.62
N VAL A 38 9.48 -1.57 -1.57
CA VAL A 38 9.67 -0.97 -0.24
C VAL A 38 10.08 -2.04 0.76
N SER A 39 11.09 -1.77 1.59
CA SER A 39 11.47 -2.71 2.67
C SER A 39 10.53 -2.55 3.87
N GLN A 40 10.39 -3.59 4.70
CA GLN A 40 9.59 -3.50 5.94
C GLN A 40 10.09 -2.37 6.86
N VAL A 41 11.41 -2.17 6.92
CA VAL A 41 12.03 -1.11 7.73
C VAL A 41 11.67 0.28 7.21
N GLN A 42 11.76 0.49 5.89
CA GLN A 42 11.40 1.76 5.29
C GLN A 42 9.91 2.05 5.49
N LEU A 43 9.04 1.07 5.21
CA LEU A 43 7.60 1.24 5.37
C LEU A 43 7.23 1.58 6.83
N ALA A 44 7.82 0.86 7.78
CA ALA A 44 7.59 1.10 9.20
C ALA A 44 7.99 2.52 9.62
N LYS A 45 9.09 3.06 9.09
CA LYS A 45 9.51 4.45 9.32
C LYS A 45 8.45 5.45 8.84
N TYR A 46 7.92 5.30 7.62
CA TYR A 46 6.87 6.20 7.09
C TYR A 46 5.56 6.04 7.85
N MET A 47 5.24 4.82 8.25
CA MET A 47 4.06 4.57 9.06
C MET A 47 4.21 5.11 10.48
N GLY A 48 5.42 5.35 11.01
CA GLY A 48 5.62 5.69 12.43
C GLY A 48 5.39 4.51 13.38
N VAL A 49 5.78 3.29 12.96
CA VAL A 49 5.75 2.06 13.79
C VAL A 49 7.10 1.37 13.74
N THR A 50 7.26 0.33 14.57
CA THR A 50 8.44 -0.53 14.49
C THR A 50 8.33 -1.52 13.32
N PRO A 51 9.45 -1.98 12.73
CA PRO A 51 9.45 -3.00 11.67
C PRO A 51 8.71 -4.29 12.06
N SER A 52 8.69 -4.63 13.36
CA SER A 52 7.95 -5.78 13.88
C SER A 52 6.44 -5.70 13.66
N VAL A 53 5.86 -4.49 13.66
CA VAL A 53 4.42 -4.32 13.38
C VAL A 53 4.12 -4.70 11.93
N VAL A 54 4.95 -4.26 10.98
CA VAL A 54 4.79 -4.61 9.56
C VAL A 54 4.96 -6.12 9.37
N SER A 55 6.02 -6.70 9.93
CA SER A 55 6.28 -8.14 9.78
C SER A 55 5.25 -9.02 10.49
N ASP A 56 4.65 -8.57 11.59
CA ASP A 56 3.55 -9.26 12.29
C ASP A 56 2.31 -9.42 11.40
N TYR A 57 1.93 -8.36 10.68
CA TYR A 57 0.80 -8.40 9.76
C TYR A 57 1.15 -9.22 8.52
N GLU A 58 2.28 -8.93 7.88
CA GLU A 58 2.69 -9.64 6.65
C GLU A 58 2.93 -11.14 6.88
N GLY A 59 3.41 -11.52 8.07
CA GLY A 59 3.62 -12.89 8.47
C GLY A 59 2.40 -13.58 9.08
N GLY A 60 1.24 -12.91 9.14
CA GLY A 60 -0.01 -13.49 9.63
C GLY A 60 -0.10 -13.72 11.14
N ARG A 61 0.89 -13.26 11.93
CA ARG A 61 0.79 -13.25 13.41
C ARG A 61 -0.35 -12.36 13.87
N ARG A 62 -0.63 -11.27 13.15
CA ARG A 62 -1.83 -10.44 13.29
C ARG A 62 -2.74 -10.66 12.09
N LYS A 63 -3.89 -11.30 12.32
CA LYS A 63 -4.77 -11.79 11.24
C LYS A 63 -5.57 -10.71 10.53
N SER A 64 -5.99 -9.67 11.25
CA SER A 64 -6.95 -8.68 10.72
C SER A 64 -6.45 -7.25 10.98
N PRO A 65 -5.93 -6.55 9.95
CA PRO A 65 -5.58 -5.14 10.07
C PRO A 65 -6.85 -4.27 10.18
N GLY A 66 -6.87 -3.35 11.14
CA GLY A 66 -7.96 -2.37 11.27
C GLY A 66 -7.87 -1.26 10.21
N ALA A 67 -8.97 -0.58 9.94
CA ALA A 67 -9.07 0.46 8.90
C ALA A 67 -7.99 1.56 9.03
N HIS A 68 -7.66 1.99 10.24
CA HIS A 68 -6.62 3.01 10.47
C HIS A 68 -5.22 2.51 10.09
N LEU A 69 -4.92 1.24 10.36
CA LEU A 69 -3.65 0.63 9.94
C LEU A 69 -3.57 0.54 8.42
N ILE A 70 -4.63 0.06 7.77
CA ILE A 70 -4.70 -0.06 6.31
C ILE A 70 -4.50 1.31 5.66
N ARG A 71 -5.19 2.35 6.15
CA ARG A 71 -5.01 3.73 5.68
C ARG A 71 -3.54 4.15 5.75
N ARG A 72 -2.93 4.08 6.93
CA ARG A 72 -1.52 4.47 7.12
C ARG A 72 -0.56 3.66 6.25
N TYR A 73 -0.82 2.37 6.10
CA TYR A 73 -0.02 1.48 5.26
C TYR A 73 -0.04 1.92 3.80
N VAL A 74 -1.24 2.17 3.26
CA VAL A 74 -1.42 2.59 1.86
C VAL A 74 -0.86 4.00 1.65
N GLU A 75 -1.14 4.94 2.55
CA GLU A 75 -0.61 6.31 2.47
C GLU A 75 0.93 6.31 2.50
N ALA A 76 1.55 5.45 3.32
CA ALA A 76 3.00 5.32 3.37
C ALA A 76 3.59 4.77 2.07
N LEU A 77 2.96 3.76 1.44
CA LEU A 77 3.40 3.26 0.12
C LEU A 77 3.33 4.35 -0.95
N ILE A 78 2.21 5.08 -1.01
CA ILE A 78 2.00 6.17 -1.97
C ILE A 78 3.01 7.30 -1.75
N ALA A 79 3.28 7.68 -0.50
CA ALA A 79 4.25 8.72 -0.17
C ALA A 79 5.67 8.33 -0.64
N ILE A 80 6.09 7.09 -0.37
CA ILE A 80 7.40 6.58 -0.80
C ILE A 80 7.51 6.53 -2.33
N ASP A 81 6.45 6.12 -3.04
CA ASP A 81 6.43 6.10 -4.50
C ASP A 81 6.54 7.51 -5.09
N LYS A 82 5.77 8.47 -4.55
CA LYS A 82 5.81 9.87 -4.97
C LYS A 82 7.20 10.48 -4.81
N GLU A 83 7.87 10.22 -3.69
CA GLU A 83 9.25 10.68 -3.47
C GLU A 83 10.25 10.08 -4.48
N ARG A 84 9.91 8.95 -5.11
CA ARG A 84 10.69 8.29 -6.16
C ARG A 84 10.27 8.68 -7.58
N GLY A 85 9.37 9.66 -7.73
CA GLY A 85 8.84 10.09 -9.03
C GLY A 85 7.67 9.24 -9.54
N SER A 86 6.93 8.60 -8.64
CA SER A 86 5.68 7.87 -8.90
C SER A 86 5.77 6.70 -9.91
N PRO A 87 6.83 5.86 -9.90
CA PRO A 87 6.99 4.79 -10.91
C PRO A 87 5.86 3.76 -10.87
N VAL A 88 5.41 3.35 -9.67
CA VAL A 88 4.39 2.30 -9.54
C VAL A 88 2.98 2.87 -9.76
N ILE A 89 2.69 4.07 -9.24
CA ILE A 89 1.41 4.75 -9.50
C ILE A 89 1.22 4.96 -11.01
N SER A 90 2.26 5.40 -11.72
CA SER A 90 2.22 5.63 -13.17
C SER A 90 2.06 4.33 -13.97
N GLU A 91 2.58 3.21 -13.47
CA GLU A 91 2.38 1.89 -14.08
C GLU A 91 0.94 1.40 -13.88
N LEU A 92 0.43 1.45 -12.65
CA LEU A 92 -0.88 0.94 -12.28
C LEU A 92 -2.03 1.73 -12.90
N SER A 93 -1.89 3.05 -12.97
CA SER A 93 -2.92 3.93 -13.54
C SER A 93 -3.25 3.57 -14.99
N ARG A 94 -2.26 3.12 -15.76
CA ARG A 94 -2.46 2.65 -17.15
C ARG A 94 -3.36 1.43 -17.24
N PHE A 95 -3.46 0.62 -16.20
CA PHE A 95 -4.35 -0.55 -16.18
C PHE A 95 -5.72 -0.23 -15.58
N ILE A 96 -5.77 0.68 -14.60
CA ILE A 96 -7.03 1.12 -13.99
C ILE A 96 -7.88 1.87 -15.01
N ALA A 97 -7.28 2.80 -15.77
CA ALA A 97 -7.99 3.59 -16.79
C ALA A 97 -8.53 2.77 -17.99
N VAL A 98 -8.16 1.48 -18.11
CA VAL A 98 -8.61 0.57 -19.18
C VAL A 98 -9.77 -0.33 -18.71
N SER A 99 -10.07 -0.33 -17.41
CA SER A 99 -11.06 -1.22 -16.79
C SER A 99 -12.44 -0.57 -16.60
N ASP A 100 -12.59 0.70 -17.00
CA ASP A 100 -13.86 1.45 -17.09
C ASP A 100 -14.33 1.51 -18.55
#